data_AF-A0AAE0C3X5-F1
#
_entry.id   AF-A0AAE0C3X5-F1
#
_cell.length_a   1.000
_cell.length_b   1.000
_cell.length_c   1.000
_cell.angle_alpha   90.00
_cell.angle_beta   90.00
_cell.angle_gamma   90.00
#
_symmetry.space_group_name_H-M   'P 1'
#
loop_
_entity.id
_entity.type
_entity.pdbx_description
1 polymer ?
#
loop_
_entity_poly.entity_id
_entity_poly.type
_entity_poly.pdbx_seq_one_letter_code
_entity_poly.pdbx_strand_id
1 'polypeptide(L)'
;MPSLAMQTLLATSLVGFRARSKPTAAHVCSAQPRRSRSPVASVKVDGEPLASDKAQVALSRRHVGQAMLAAGYGGGAATALPAYAAPPVDAADARAQLIATIKGGGDSAQVQNAIDGLVPYNPTPDPARSPQLEGTWRLLWSSDTAEVTKATKDLPIPFQSIQLVGPRGGMEAGRAANLVKVFGGFVTLKLSSSAVQDDTNSSAVIIGPPFRLELLVAGKSFPISKVESTEAETTDLLGNQLNEFSQLYLEDSGQPGDIRVSKVTAGDPVVLDSEFVHIRV
;
A
#
# COMPACT_ATOMS: atom_id res chain seq x y z
N MET A 1 -7.43 24.69 -37.06
CA MET A 1 -6.17 25.45 -37.19
C MET A 1 -6.54 26.91 -37.37
N PRO A 2 -5.88 27.89 -36.72
CA PRO A 2 -4.45 27.98 -36.36
C PRO A 2 -4.21 27.66 -34.86
N SER A 3 -3.08 27.12 -34.39
CA SER A 3 -1.64 27.40 -34.60
C SER A 3 -1.15 28.68 -33.94
N LEU A 4 -0.44 28.51 -32.81
CA LEU A 4 0.56 29.40 -32.20
C LEU A 4 1.37 28.49 -31.25
N ALA A 5 2.46 27.85 -31.68
CA ALA A 5 3.81 28.40 -31.82
C ALA A 5 4.22 29.21 -30.56
N MET A 6 4.87 28.59 -29.58
CA MET A 6 6.33 28.46 -29.47
C MET A 6 6.99 29.81 -29.11
N GLN A 7 7.48 29.93 -27.87
CA GLN A 7 8.66 30.74 -27.58
C GLN A 7 9.41 30.23 -26.35
N THR A 8 10.56 29.63 -26.65
CA THR A 8 11.69 29.35 -25.78
C THR A 8 12.42 30.66 -25.48
N LEU A 9 12.86 30.87 -24.24
CA LEU A 9 13.99 31.76 -23.94
C LEU A 9 14.78 31.24 -22.74
N LEU A 10 16.03 30.89 -23.03
CA LEU A 10 17.13 30.62 -22.11
C LEU A 10 17.51 31.90 -21.34
N ALA A 11 18.05 31.74 -20.12
CA ALA A 11 19.34 32.33 -19.72
C ALA A 11 19.82 31.81 -18.34
N THR A 12 20.75 30.85 -18.42
CA THR A 12 22.06 30.77 -17.75
C THR A 12 22.45 31.84 -16.72
N SER A 13 22.88 31.43 -15.51
CA SER A 13 24.24 31.73 -15.02
C SER A 13 24.68 30.86 -13.84
N LEU A 14 25.86 30.25 -14.00
CA LEU A 14 26.70 29.57 -13.02
C LEU A 14 27.20 30.52 -11.92
N VAL A 15 27.39 30.01 -10.69
CA VAL A 15 28.62 30.05 -9.84
C VAL A 15 28.38 28.96 -8.77
N GLY A 16 29.13 27.85 -8.65
CA GLY A 16 30.56 27.77 -8.38
C GLY A 16 30.80 27.58 -6.87
N PHE A 17 30.60 26.36 -6.33
CA PHE A 17 31.08 26.04 -4.98
C PHE A 17 31.95 24.77 -4.99
N ARG A 18 33.21 25.00 -4.65
CA ARG A 18 34.33 24.05 -4.69
C ARG A 18 34.44 23.34 -3.35
N ALA A 19 34.76 22.05 -3.44
CA ALA A 19 34.97 21.12 -2.34
C ALA A 19 35.98 21.59 -1.26
N ARG A 20 35.73 21.20 -0.01
CA ARG A 20 36.79 20.92 0.98
C ARG A 20 36.49 19.60 1.68
N SER A 21 37.38 18.65 1.43
CA SER A 21 37.58 17.43 2.20
C SER A 21 38.26 17.74 3.54
N LYS A 22 37.87 17.01 4.58
CA LYS A 22 38.77 16.64 5.69
C LYS A 22 38.40 15.23 6.17
N PRO A 23 39.36 14.28 6.23
CA PRO A 23 39.18 13.02 6.93
C PRO A 23 39.45 13.26 8.42
N THR A 24 38.60 12.72 9.30
CA THR A 24 38.92 12.68 10.74
C THR A 24 38.98 11.25 11.20
N ALA A 25 40.07 10.99 11.92
CA ALA A 25 40.66 9.74 12.33
C ALA A 25 39.72 8.75 13.04
N ALA A 26 40.07 7.48 12.85
CA ALA A 26 39.65 6.35 13.63
C ALA A 26 40.04 6.51 15.11
N HIS A 27 39.09 6.29 16.01
CA HIS A 27 39.39 5.91 17.39
C HIS A 27 39.02 4.45 17.58
N VAL A 28 40.08 3.63 17.65
CA VAL A 28 40.12 2.31 18.25
C VAL A 28 39.85 2.50 19.75
N CYS A 29 38.73 1.98 20.26
CA CYS A 29 38.54 1.80 21.70
C CYS A 29 38.47 0.31 22.00
N SER A 30 39.53 -0.13 22.66
CA SER A 30 39.80 -1.44 23.20
C SER A 30 38.81 -1.88 24.29
N ALA A 31 38.67 -3.19 24.35
CA ALA A 31 37.86 -4.00 25.25
C ALA A 31 37.89 -3.63 26.75
N GLN A 32 36.76 -3.88 27.42
CA GLN A 32 36.75 -4.45 28.77
C GLN A 32 35.67 -5.53 28.90
N PRO A 33 36.01 -6.73 29.40
CA PRO A 33 35.05 -7.70 29.89
C PRO A 33 34.97 -7.64 31.43
N ARG A 34 33.76 -7.58 32.00
CA ARG A 34 33.45 -8.08 33.36
C ARG A 34 31.94 -7.95 33.62
N ARG A 35 31.26 -9.10 33.74
CA ARG A 35 30.77 -9.69 35.01
C ARG A 35 29.69 -8.84 35.71
N SER A 36 28.45 -9.32 35.67
CA SER A 36 27.80 -9.88 36.88
C SER A 36 26.44 -10.47 36.50
N ARG A 37 26.32 -11.79 36.64
CA ARG A 37 25.02 -12.46 36.76
C ARG A 37 24.47 -12.11 38.13
N SER A 38 23.31 -11.46 38.17
CA SER A 38 22.46 -11.45 39.36
C SER A 38 21.24 -12.35 39.11
N PRO A 39 20.87 -13.21 40.08
CA PRO A 39 19.69 -14.05 39.95
C PRO A 39 18.44 -13.19 40.15
N VAL A 40 17.55 -13.17 39.15
CA VAL A 40 16.22 -12.58 39.30
C VAL A 40 15.36 -13.60 40.05
N ALA A 41 14.87 -13.18 41.21
CA ALA A 41 13.94 -13.92 42.03
C ALA A 41 12.62 -14.15 41.27
N SER A 42 12.19 -15.40 41.20
CA SER A 42 10.88 -15.80 40.72
C SER A 42 9.80 -15.29 41.67
N VAL A 43 9.15 -14.18 41.32
CA VAL A 43 7.93 -13.74 42.00
C VAL A 43 6.77 -14.59 41.48
N LYS A 44 6.23 -15.43 42.36
CA LYS A 44 5.04 -16.23 42.13
C LYS A 44 3.84 -15.30 42.39
N VAL A 45 3.15 -14.89 41.32
CA VAL A 45 1.90 -14.14 41.42
C VAL A 45 0.76 -15.15 41.33
N ASP A 46 0.22 -15.52 42.49
CA ASP A 46 -1.03 -16.26 42.59
C ASP A 46 -2.17 -15.26 42.34
N GLY A 47 -2.55 -15.11 41.07
CA GLY A 47 -3.71 -14.33 40.64
C GLY A 47 -4.92 -15.24 40.46
N GLU A 48 -5.95 -15.03 41.28
CA GLU A 48 -7.26 -15.65 41.11
C GLU A 48 -7.86 -15.36 39.72
N PRO A 49 -8.55 -16.32 39.10
CA PRO A 49 -9.22 -16.10 37.83
C PRO A 49 -10.47 -15.25 38.04
N LEU A 50 -10.39 -13.96 37.65
CA LEU A 50 -11.57 -13.15 37.43
C LEU A 50 -12.39 -13.79 36.30
N ALA A 51 -13.61 -14.17 36.66
CA ALA A 51 -14.63 -14.69 35.77
C ALA A 51 -14.89 -13.69 34.62
N SER A 52 -14.33 -13.99 33.45
CA SER A 52 -14.73 -13.35 32.21
C SER A 52 -16.11 -13.86 31.84
N ASP A 53 -17.08 -13.00 32.08
CA ASP A 53 -18.47 -13.21 31.75
C ASP A 53 -18.64 -13.43 30.25
N LYS A 54 -19.39 -14.47 29.91
CA LYS A 54 -19.55 -14.98 28.56
C LYS A 54 -20.60 -14.15 27.83
N ALA A 55 -20.16 -13.18 27.03
CA ALA A 55 -21.02 -12.62 25.98
C ALA A 55 -21.13 -13.64 24.82
N GLN A 56 -21.95 -14.67 25.01
CA GLN A 56 -22.41 -15.54 23.94
C GLN A 56 -23.36 -14.73 23.05
N VAL A 57 -22.84 -14.24 21.92
CA VAL A 57 -23.68 -13.79 20.80
C VAL A 57 -24.42 -15.02 20.28
N ALA A 58 -25.72 -15.04 20.58
CA ALA A 58 -26.66 -16.04 20.12
C ALA A 58 -26.82 -15.97 18.58
N LEU A 59 -25.98 -16.71 17.86
CA LEU A 59 -26.20 -16.99 16.45
C LEU A 59 -27.32 -18.03 16.31
N SER A 60 -28.47 -17.50 15.88
CA SER A 60 -29.70 -18.19 15.54
C SER A 60 -29.47 -19.45 14.68
N ARG A 61 -29.64 -20.63 15.29
CA ARG A 61 -29.71 -21.95 14.63
C ARG A 61 -31.15 -22.34 14.30
N ARG A 62 -31.87 -21.51 13.57
CA ARG A 62 -33.14 -21.90 12.93
C ARG A 62 -33.14 -21.36 11.51
N HIS A 63 -33.71 -22.14 10.58
CA HIS A 63 -33.71 -22.00 9.11
C HIS A 63 -32.69 -22.86 8.32
N VAL A 64 -32.22 -23.98 8.88
CA VAL A 64 -31.78 -25.13 8.05
C VAL A 64 -32.91 -26.15 8.06
N GLY A 65 -33.83 -26.02 7.12
CA GLY A 65 -34.92 -26.97 6.97
C GLY A 65 -36.09 -26.40 6.19
N GLN A 66 -35.97 -26.40 4.86
CA GLN A 66 -37.04 -26.61 3.86
C GLN A 66 -36.58 -26.12 2.49
N ALA A 67 -35.94 -26.99 1.71
CA ALA A 67 -35.90 -26.90 0.24
C ALA A 67 -35.38 -28.23 -0.35
N MET A 68 -36.04 -29.33 -0.01
CA MET A 68 -35.91 -30.61 -0.72
C MET A 68 -37.30 -30.94 -1.25
N LEU A 69 -37.59 -30.60 -2.51
CA LEU A 69 -38.62 -31.22 -3.38
C LEU A 69 -38.89 -30.31 -4.59
N ALA A 70 -38.13 -30.52 -5.68
CA ALA A 70 -38.59 -30.33 -7.05
C ALA A 70 -37.57 -30.92 -8.03
N ALA A 71 -37.32 -32.23 -7.94
CA ALA A 71 -36.67 -32.99 -9.01
C ALA A 71 -37.70 -33.19 -10.14
N GLY A 72 -37.95 -32.13 -10.91
CA GLY A 72 -38.70 -32.19 -12.15
C GLY A 72 -37.77 -32.59 -13.28
N TYR A 73 -37.88 -33.85 -13.70
CA TYR A 73 -37.33 -34.36 -14.95
C TYR A 73 -37.80 -33.51 -16.13
N GLY A 74 -36.92 -32.65 -16.63
CA GLY A 74 -37.09 -31.90 -17.87
C GLY A 74 -35.86 -32.13 -18.75
N GLY A 75 -35.82 -33.27 -19.44
CA GLY A 75 -34.81 -33.57 -20.46
C GLY A 75 -35.04 -32.73 -21.72
N GLY A 76 -34.80 -31.42 -21.62
CA GLY A 76 -34.64 -30.56 -22.78
C GLY A 76 -33.17 -30.58 -23.19
N ALA A 77 -32.88 -31.05 -24.40
CA ALA A 77 -31.56 -30.90 -25.00
C ALA A 77 -31.26 -29.40 -25.15
N ALA A 78 -30.59 -28.82 -24.15
CA ALA A 78 -30.03 -27.49 -24.25
C ALA A 78 -28.96 -27.57 -25.33
N THR A 79 -29.31 -27.14 -26.54
CA THR A 79 -28.34 -26.85 -27.59
C THR A 79 -27.46 -25.74 -27.04
N ALA A 80 -26.31 -26.11 -26.47
CA ALA A 80 -25.29 -25.18 -26.04
C ALA A 80 -24.96 -24.31 -27.27
N LEU A 81 -25.34 -23.03 -27.19
CA LEU A 81 -24.88 -22.07 -28.17
C LEU A 81 -23.34 -22.13 -28.16
N PRO A 82 -22.68 -22.13 -29.35
CA PRO A 82 -21.24 -22.14 -29.40
C PRO A 82 -20.74 -20.96 -28.58
N ALA A 83 -19.96 -21.24 -27.53
CA ALA A 83 -19.33 -20.22 -26.72
C ALA A 83 -18.54 -19.32 -27.68
N TYR A 84 -19.02 -18.09 -27.85
CA TYR A 84 -18.33 -17.09 -28.65
C TYR A 84 -17.03 -16.78 -27.91
N ALA A 85 -15.93 -17.39 -28.36
CA ALA A 85 -14.61 -17.08 -27.84
C ALA A 85 -14.33 -15.62 -28.16
N ALA A 86 -14.30 -14.78 -27.13
CA ALA A 86 -13.85 -13.41 -27.28
C ALA A 86 -12.46 -13.40 -27.94
N PRO A 87 -12.18 -12.47 -28.86
CA PRO A 87 -10.85 -12.34 -29.44
C PRO A 87 -9.81 -12.20 -28.32
N PRO A 88 -8.60 -12.77 -28.50
CA PRO A 88 -7.53 -12.62 -27.53
C PRO A 88 -7.21 -11.13 -27.39
N VAL A 89 -7.39 -10.60 -26.19
CA VAL A 89 -6.92 -9.26 -25.83
C VAL A 89 -5.41 -9.37 -25.65
N ASP A 90 -4.62 -8.40 -26.14
CA ASP A 90 -3.19 -8.36 -25.82
C ASP A 90 -2.94 -7.55 -24.52
N ALA A 91 -1.75 -7.68 -23.95
CA ALA A 91 -1.41 -6.99 -22.70
C ALA A 91 -1.48 -5.45 -22.83
N ALA A 92 -1.16 -4.91 -24.01
CA ALA A 92 -1.15 -3.48 -24.25
C ALA A 92 -2.56 -2.90 -24.32
N ASP A 93 -3.50 -3.64 -24.93
CA ASP A 93 -4.92 -3.30 -25.00
C ASP A 93 -5.57 -3.37 -23.62
N ALA A 94 -5.31 -4.43 -22.84
CA ALA A 94 -5.82 -4.56 -21.47
C ALA A 94 -5.33 -3.39 -20.58
N ARG A 95 -4.04 -3.04 -20.71
CA ARG A 95 -3.43 -1.89 -20.04
C ARG A 95 -4.08 -0.57 -20.46
N ALA A 96 -4.27 -0.37 -21.76
CA ALA A 96 -4.91 0.83 -22.30
C ALA A 96 -6.36 0.96 -21.81
N GLN A 97 -7.09 -0.15 -21.75
CA GLN A 97 -8.45 -0.21 -21.22
C GLN A 97 -8.50 0.21 -19.75
N LEU A 98 -7.62 -0.32 -18.89
CA LEU A 98 -7.57 0.08 -17.47
C LEU A 98 -7.34 1.59 -17.31
N ILE A 99 -6.35 2.15 -18.03
CA ILE A 99 -6.05 3.58 -17.97
C ILE A 99 -7.21 4.43 -18.51
N ALA A 100 -7.86 3.99 -19.59
CA ALA A 100 -9.01 4.68 -20.16
C ALA A 100 -10.20 4.68 -19.19
N THR A 101 -10.51 3.54 -18.57
CA THR A 101 -11.58 3.41 -17.57
C THR A 101 -11.35 4.34 -16.38
N ILE A 102 -10.14 4.36 -15.81
CA ILE A 102 -9.80 5.24 -14.68
C ILE A 102 -9.93 6.71 -15.08
N LYS A 103 -9.36 7.11 -16.24
CA LYS A 103 -9.43 8.50 -16.72
C LYS A 103 -10.86 8.94 -17.08
N GLY A 104 -11.69 8.01 -17.53
CA GLY A 104 -13.09 8.24 -17.83
C GLY A 104 -14.00 8.33 -16.60
N GLY A 105 -13.47 8.11 -15.40
CA GLY A 105 -14.24 8.10 -14.17
C GLY A 105 -15.15 6.88 -14.05
N GLY A 106 -14.72 5.73 -14.59
CA GLY A 106 -15.44 4.48 -14.45
C GLY A 106 -15.65 4.11 -12.97
N ASP A 107 -16.76 3.43 -12.69
CA ASP A 107 -17.07 2.97 -11.34
C ASP A 107 -16.14 1.83 -10.89
N SER A 108 -16.23 1.46 -9.61
CA SER A 108 -15.37 0.43 -9.02
C SER A 108 -15.50 -0.93 -9.71
N ALA A 109 -16.68 -1.30 -10.21
CA ALA A 109 -16.88 -2.57 -10.90
C ALA A 109 -16.23 -2.55 -12.29
N GLN A 110 -16.34 -1.44 -13.01
CA GLN A 110 -15.68 -1.26 -14.31
C GLN A 110 -14.16 -1.29 -14.19
N VAL A 111 -13.60 -0.62 -13.18
CA VAL A 111 -12.15 -0.64 -12.93
C VAL A 111 -11.69 -2.04 -12.51
N GLN A 112 -12.45 -2.74 -11.64
CA GLN A 112 -12.14 -4.12 -11.26
C GLN A 112 -12.11 -5.05 -12.46
N ASN A 113 -13.14 -5.00 -13.33
CA ASN A 113 -13.17 -5.82 -14.54
C ASN A 113 -11.96 -5.57 -15.46
N ALA A 114 -11.47 -4.32 -15.53
CA ALA A 114 -10.27 -3.98 -16.29
C ALA A 114 -8.98 -4.49 -15.62
N ILE A 115 -8.92 -4.48 -14.28
CA ILE A 115 -7.83 -5.11 -13.51
C ILE A 115 -7.81 -6.62 -13.77
N ASP A 116 -8.97 -7.29 -13.66
CA ASP A 116 -9.10 -8.73 -13.86
C ASP A 116 -8.70 -9.15 -15.28
N GLY A 117 -8.98 -8.29 -16.28
CA GLY A 117 -8.50 -8.48 -17.65
C GLY A 117 -7.00 -8.28 -17.83
N LEU A 118 -6.34 -7.49 -16.97
CA LEU A 118 -4.90 -7.20 -17.04
C LEU A 118 -4.04 -8.23 -16.30
N VAL A 119 -4.50 -8.74 -15.15
CA VAL A 119 -3.75 -9.66 -14.26
C VAL A 119 -3.17 -10.90 -14.98
N PRO A 120 -3.90 -11.57 -15.90
CA PRO A 120 -3.36 -12.71 -16.65
C PRO A 120 -2.09 -12.39 -17.47
N TYR A 121 -1.85 -11.11 -17.75
CA TYR A 121 -0.70 -10.61 -18.50
C TYR A 121 0.39 -10.03 -17.60
N ASN A 122 0.39 -10.31 -16.30
CA ASN A 122 1.42 -9.83 -15.39
C ASN A 122 2.81 -10.29 -15.86
N PRO A 123 3.70 -9.36 -16.28
CA PRO A 123 5.02 -9.75 -16.79
C PRO A 123 5.98 -10.15 -15.67
N THR A 124 5.62 -9.93 -14.40
CA THR A 124 6.46 -10.21 -13.23
C THR A 124 5.92 -11.40 -12.42
N PRO A 125 6.56 -12.59 -12.48
CA PRO A 125 6.10 -13.78 -11.74
C PRO A 125 6.15 -13.65 -10.21
N ASP A 126 7.13 -12.91 -9.68
CA ASP A 126 7.33 -12.69 -8.24
C ASP A 126 7.32 -11.19 -7.89
N PRO A 127 6.17 -10.52 -8.01
CA PRO A 127 6.09 -9.07 -8.02
C PRO A 127 6.52 -8.41 -6.70
N ALA A 128 6.36 -9.07 -5.55
CA ALA A 128 6.83 -8.49 -4.28
C ALA A 128 8.36 -8.54 -4.12
N ARG A 129 9.02 -9.49 -4.80
CA ARG A 129 10.48 -9.70 -4.75
C ARG A 129 11.22 -8.99 -5.88
N SER A 130 10.48 -8.49 -6.86
CA SER A 130 11.00 -7.76 -8.00
C SER A 130 11.65 -6.43 -7.56
N PRO A 131 12.86 -6.09 -8.05
CA PRO A 131 13.45 -4.77 -7.82
C PRO A 131 12.62 -3.65 -8.47
N GLN A 132 11.78 -3.97 -9.46
CA GLN A 132 10.83 -3.05 -10.05
C GLN A 132 9.65 -2.72 -9.13
N LEU A 133 9.54 -3.29 -7.92
CA LEU A 133 8.60 -2.77 -6.94
C LEU A 133 9.09 -1.44 -6.33
N GLU A 134 10.41 -1.25 -6.25
CA GLU A 134 11.01 -0.04 -5.68
C GLU A 134 10.81 1.17 -6.58
N GLY A 135 10.61 2.35 -5.98
CA GLY A 135 10.49 3.60 -6.74
C GLY A 135 9.50 4.60 -6.18
N THR A 136 9.13 5.55 -7.04
CA THR A 136 8.12 6.56 -6.76
C THR A 136 6.87 6.21 -7.56
N TRP A 137 5.76 6.04 -6.85
CA TRP A 137 4.51 5.58 -7.40
C TRP A 137 3.44 6.60 -7.09
N ARG A 138 2.67 7.02 -8.09
CA ARG A 138 1.52 7.90 -7.93
C ARG A 138 0.25 7.08 -7.97
N LEU A 139 -0.63 7.28 -6.99
CA LEU A 139 -1.94 6.65 -6.98
C LEU A 139 -2.75 7.16 -8.18
N LEU A 140 -3.28 6.23 -8.98
CA LEU A 140 -4.21 6.51 -10.07
C LEU A 140 -5.66 6.28 -9.64
N TRP A 141 -5.89 5.20 -8.89
CA TRP A 141 -7.21 4.78 -8.45
C TRP A 141 -7.11 3.92 -7.19
N SER A 142 -8.17 3.92 -6.40
CA SER A 142 -8.36 3.04 -5.24
C SER A 142 -9.82 2.59 -5.19
N SER A 143 -10.08 1.38 -4.71
CA SER A 143 -11.44 0.90 -4.46
C SER A 143 -12.18 1.72 -3.39
N ASP A 144 -13.51 1.63 -3.38
CA ASP A 144 -14.35 2.32 -2.38
C ASP A 144 -14.16 1.77 -0.95
N THR A 145 -13.60 0.57 -0.83
CA THR A 145 -13.21 -0.05 0.46
C THR A 145 -12.01 0.65 1.10
N ALA A 146 -11.18 1.35 0.31
CA ALA A 146 -10.03 2.08 0.83
C ALA A 146 -10.48 3.33 1.61
N GLU A 147 -10.54 3.23 2.95
CA GLU A 147 -10.96 4.35 3.81
C GLU A 147 -10.13 5.62 3.67
N VAL A 148 -8.84 5.48 3.36
CA VAL A 148 -7.93 6.63 3.14
C VAL A 148 -8.45 7.53 2.02
N THR A 149 -9.15 6.95 1.04
CA THR A 149 -9.76 7.68 -0.05
C THR A 149 -11.00 8.42 0.40
N LYS A 150 -11.81 7.86 1.33
CA LYS A 150 -12.97 8.58 1.88
C LYS A 150 -12.56 9.85 2.60
N ALA A 151 -11.49 9.80 3.39
CA ALA A 151 -10.99 10.96 4.12
C ALA A 151 -10.40 12.06 3.22
N THR A 152 -9.95 11.71 2.00
CA THR A 152 -9.26 12.63 1.11
C THR A 152 -10.08 13.07 -0.10
N LYS A 153 -11.04 12.26 -0.56
CA LYS A 153 -11.88 12.50 -1.75
C LYS A 153 -12.68 13.80 -1.67
N ASP A 154 -13.13 14.17 -0.48
CA ASP A 154 -13.95 15.37 -0.25
C ASP A 154 -13.15 16.60 0.14
N LEU A 155 -11.81 16.52 0.09
CA LEU A 155 -10.98 17.69 0.35
C LEU A 155 -11.17 18.71 -0.78
N PRO A 156 -11.54 19.97 -0.49
CA PRO A 156 -11.78 21.01 -1.50
C PRO A 156 -10.49 21.52 -2.16
N ILE A 157 -9.39 20.80 -1.99
CA ILE A 157 -8.04 21.17 -2.40
C ILE A 157 -7.42 20.02 -3.18
N PRO A 158 -6.76 20.30 -4.31
CA PRO A 158 -6.10 19.26 -5.09
C PRO A 158 -4.99 18.64 -4.25
N PHE A 159 -5.00 17.32 -4.16
CA PHE A 159 -3.96 16.55 -3.52
C PHE A 159 -3.34 15.54 -4.49
N GLN A 160 -2.11 15.12 -4.20
CA GLN A 160 -1.45 14.02 -4.88
C GLN A 160 -1.01 13.00 -3.84
N SER A 161 -1.40 11.74 -4.02
CA SER A 161 -0.91 10.62 -3.23
C SER A 161 0.28 9.95 -3.96
N ILE A 162 1.45 10.04 -3.34
CA ILE A 162 2.71 9.47 -3.83
C ILE A 162 3.19 8.42 -2.82
N GLN A 163 3.36 7.19 -3.25
CA GLN A 163 3.99 6.13 -2.48
C GLN A 163 5.46 5.97 -2.89
N LEU A 164 6.34 6.02 -1.91
CA LEU A 164 7.76 5.72 -2.05
C LEU A 164 8.01 4.32 -1.51
N VAL A 165 8.62 3.45 -2.30
CA VAL A 165 8.98 2.08 -1.89
C VAL A 165 10.47 1.87 -2.07
N GLY A 166 11.11 1.19 -1.10
CA GLY A 166 12.54 0.94 -1.09
C GLY A 166 13.34 2.09 -0.46
N PRO A 167 14.61 2.32 -0.85
CA PRO A 167 15.49 3.33 -0.23
C PRO A 167 14.99 4.77 -0.27
N ARG A 168 13.94 5.06 -1.06
CA ARG A 168 13.30 6.38 -1.11
C ARG A 168 12.18 6.54 -0.07
N GLY A 169 11.63 5.44 0.45
CA GLY A 169 10.58 5.41 1.48
C GLY A 169 11.07 5.80 2.89
N GLY A 170 12.38 5.86 3.10
CA GLY A 170 13.03 6.24 4.34
C GLY A 170 14.54 5.99 4.25
N MET A 171 15.31 6.36 5.27
CA MET A 171 16.78 6.21 5.24
C MET A 171 17.27 4.75 5.30
N GLU A 172 16.35 3.77 5.31
CA GLU A 172 16.65 2.34 5.44
C GLU A 172 15.88 1.54 4.39
N ALA A 173 16.49 0.46 3.88
CA ALA A 173 15.83 -0.51 3.02
C ALA A 173 14.64 -1.17 3.75
N GLY A 174 13.61 -1.60 3.01
CA GLY A 174 12.42 -2.22 3.61
C GLY A 174 11.45 -1.23 4.26
N ARG A 175 11.42 0.02 3.78
CA ARG A 175 10.43 1.03 4.19
C ARG A 175 9.56 1.46 3.02
N ALA A 176 8.30 1.76 3.34
CA ALA A 176 7.39 2.47 2.45
C ALA A 176 6.99 3.80 3.09
N ALA A 177 6.71 4.80 2.25
CA ALA A 177 6.12 6.04 2.70
C ALA A 177 5.03 6.52 1.74
N ASN A 178 3.87 6.87 2.29
CA ASN A 178 2.79 7.53 1.58
C ASN A 178 2.88 9.04 1.85
N LEU A 179 2.94 9.83 0.79
CA LEU A 179 3.02 11.28 0.82
C LEU A 179 1.72 11.82 0.21
N VAL A 180 0.97 12.56 1.02
CA VAL A 180 -0.17 13.36 0.56
C VAL A 180 0.31 14.79 0.41
N LYS A 181 0.54 15.22 -0.83
CA LYS A 181 0.97 16.58 -1.15
C LYS A 181 -0.24 17.47 -1.37
N VAL A 182 -0.26 18.63 -0.72
CA VAL A 182 -1.33 19.63 -0.79
C VAL A 182 -0.71 20.97 -1.21
N PHE A 183 -1.47 21.82 -1.92
CA PHE A 183 -1.01 23.15 -2.38
C PHE A 183 0.29 23.09 -3.20
N GLY A 184 0.36 22.20 -4.18
CA GLY A 184 1.57 22.02 -4.99
C GLY A 184 2.77 21.46 -4.23
N GLY A 185 2.55 20.87 -3.04
CA GLY A 185 3.60 20.31 -2.20
C GLY A 185 4.13 21.26 -1.12
N PHE A 186 3.54 22.45 -0.96
CA PHE A 186 3.89 23.36 0.13
C PHE A 186 3.65 22.71 1.51
N VAL A 187 2.56 21.95 1.62
CA VAL A 187 2.27 21.07 2.76
C VAL A 187 2.28 19.63 2.26
N THR A 188 3.04 18.77 2.92
CA THR A 188 3.03 17.32 2.65
C THR A 188 2.82 16.56 3.94
N LEU A 189 1.79 15.74 4.01
CA LEU A 189 1.66 14.73 5.06
C LEU A 189 2.39 13.48 4.62
N LYS A 190 3.33 13.00 5.43
CA LYS A 190 4.12 11.80 5.14
C LYS A 190 3.86 10.77 6.23
N LEU A 191 3.30 9.63 5.83
CA LEU A 191 3.15 8.45 6.65
C LEU A 191 4.16 7.40 6.19
N SER A 192 5.14 7.07 7.03
CA SER A 192 6.12 6.01 6.72
C SER A 192 5.92 4.79 7.61
N SER A 193 6.25 3.62 7.09
CA SER A 193 6.07 2.32 7.73
C SER A 193 7.22 1.38 7.39
N SER A 194 7.30 0.22 8.04
CA SER A 194 8.03 -0.91 7.50
C SER A 194 7.27 -1.48 6.30
N ALA A 195 8.02 -2.05 5.35
CA ALA A 195 7.51 -2.75 4.19
C ALA A 195 8.48 -3.89 3.89
N VAL A 196 8.12 -5.09 4.32
CA VAL A 196 8.97 -6.29 4.23
C VAL A 196 8.29 -7.29 3.31
N GLN A 197 9.06 -7.99 2.50
CA GLN A 197 8.53 -9.06 1.65
C GLN A 197 8.09 -10.24 2.52
N ASP A 198 7.04 -10.95 2.11
CA ASP A 198 6.69 -12.21 2.77
C ASP A 198 7.61 -13.34 2.27
N ASP A 199 8.25 -14.02 3.23
CA ASP A 199 9.14 -15.15 2.95
C ASP A 199 8.39 -16.35 2.36
N THR A 200 7.10 -16.48 2.68
CA THR A 200 6.22 -17.59 2.27
C THR A 200 5.40 -17.28 1.03
N ASN A 201 5.14 -16.01 0.73
CA ASN A 201 4.32 -15.57 -0.39
C ASN A 201 5.08 -14.54 -1.25
N SER A 202 5.59 -14.96 -2.42
CA SER A 202 6.37 -14.09 -3.32
C SER A 202 5.58 -12.96 -3.98
N SER A 203 4.26 -12.94 -3.80
CA SER A 203 3.40 -11.85 -4.24
C SER A 203 3.04 -10.87 -3.11
N ALA A 204 3.35 -11.17 -1.84
CA ALA A 204 2.94 -10.35 -0.71
C ALA A 204 4.05 -9.44 -0.16
N VAL A 205 3.63 -8.24 0.22
CA VAL A 205 4.41 -7.28 1.00
C VAL A 205 3.67 -7.00 2.31
N ILE A 206 4.34 -7.22 3.42
CA ILE A 206 3.83 -6.92 4.76
C ILE A 206 4.18 -5.48 5.09
N ILE A 207 3.17 -4.65 5.30
CA ILE A 207 3.29 -3.25 5.68
C ILE A 207 2.85 -3.10 7.13
N GLY A 208 3.69 -2.50 7.96
CA GLY A 208 3.48 -2.49 9.40
C GLY A 208 4.25 -1.45 10.18
N PRO A 209 4.18 -1.51 11.52
CA PRO A 209 4.95 -0.64 12.40
C PRO A 209 6.47 -0.81 12.20
N PRO A 210 7.28 0.19 12.62
CA PRO A 210 6.86 1.43 13.25
C PRO A 210 6.33 2.45 12.24
N PHE A 211 5.10 2.89 12.46
CA PHE A 211 4.51 3.99 11.71
C PHE A 211 5.06 5.33 12.20
N ARG A 212 5.33 6.25 11.28
CA ARG A 212 5.74 7.62 11.61
C ARG A 212 4.97 8.59 10.75
N LEU A 213 4.25 9.50 11.40
CA LEU A 213 3.53 10.57 10.75
C LEU A 213 4.33 11.87 10.89
N GLU A 214 4.65 12.47 9.75
CA GLU A 214 5.39 13.71 9.64
C GLU A 214 4.60 14.72 8.80
N LEU A 215 4.52 15.96 9.26
CA LEU A 215 4.07 17.10 8.48
C LEU A 215 5.29 17.80 7.90
N LEU A 216 5.35 17.96 6.59
CA LEU A 216 6.39 18.74 5.93
C LEU A 216 5.79 20.06 5.47
N VAL A 217 6.31 21.19 5.97
CA VAL A 217 5.89 22.54 5.56
C VAL A 217 7.10 23.26 4.98
N ALA A 218 7.01 23.67 3.71
CA ALA A 218 8.12 24.31 2.99
C ALA A 218 9.44 23.52 3.10
N GLY A 219 9.35 22.19 3.01
CA GLY A 219 10.50 21.28 3.10
C GLY A 219 11.02 20.98 4.51
N LYS A 220 10.47 21.62 5.56
CA LYS A 220 10.82 21.32 6.96
C LYS A 220 9.91 20.22 7.51
N SER A 221 10.50 19.15 8.04
CA SER A 221 9.76 18.03 8.66
C SER A 221 9.42 18.33 10.12
N PHE A 222 8.17 18.13 10.49
CA PHE A 222 7.63 18.22 11.83
C PHE A 222 6.98 16.88 12.18
N PRO A 223 7.52 16.09 13.12
CA PRO A 223 6.87 14.86 13.54
C PRO A 223 5.54 15.20 14.20
N ILE A 224 4.44 14.61 13.72
CA ILE A 224 3.13 14.68 14.39
C ILE A 224 3.06 13.64 15.52
N SER A 225 3.93 12.62 15.46
CA SER A 225 4.00 11.53 16.43
C SER A 225 4.96 11.84 17.59
N LYS A 226 4.45 12.44 18.66
CA LYS A 226 4.89 12.05 20.00
C LYS A 226 3.64 11.65 20.77
N VAL A 227 3.37 10.36 20.77
CA VAL A 227 2.46 9.77 21.75
C VAL A 227 3.17 9.92 23.10
N GLU A 228 2.77 10.93 23.88
CA GLU A 228 3.15 10.98 25.29
C GLU A 228 2.46 9.80 25.97
N SER A 229 3.27 8.87 26.46
CA SER A 229 2.81 7.73 27.26
C SER A 229 2.30 8.25 28.60
N THR A 230 1.03 8.62 28.68
CA THR A 230 0.33 8.61 29.96
C THR A 230 -0.05 7.17 30.26
N GLU A 231 0.20 6.69 31.48
CA GLU A 231 0.10 5.29 31.93
C GLU A 231 -1.30 4.63 31.78
N ALA A 232 -2.27 5.30 31.16
CA ALA A 232 -3.60 4.78 30.86
C ALA A 232 -3.72 4.51 29.35
N GLU A 233 -3.52 3.24 28.97
CA GLU A 233 -3.93 2.61 27.71
C GLU A 233 -3.65 3.42 26.42
N THR A 234 -2.42 3.29 25.94
CA THR A 234 -1.98 3.91 24.68
C THR A 234 -2.59 3.17 23.49
N THR A 235 -3.60 3.74 22.83
CA THR A 235 -4.03 3.26 21.51
C THR A 235 -3.20 3.99 20.45
N ASP A 236 -2.35 3.27 19.71
CA ASP A 236 -1.58 3.86 18.61
C ASP A 236 -2.53 4.47 17.59
N LEU A 237 -2.38 5.77 17.30
CA LEU A 237 -3.28 6.51 16.40
C LEU A 237 -3.31 5.94 14.97
N LEU A 238 -2.30 5.15 14.61
CA LEU A 238 -2.10 4.55 13.29
C LEU A 238 -2.32 3.03 13.30
N GLY A 239 -2.80 2.49 14.42
CA GLY A 239 -2.89 1.06 14.66
C GLY A 239 -1.52 0.40 14.85
N ASN A 240 -1.54 -0.83 15.36
CA ASN A 240 -0.36 -1.69 15.53
C ASN A 240 -0.43 -2.93 14.62
N GLN A 241 -1.38 -2.96 13.69
CA GLN A 241 -1.66 -4.14 12.89
C GLN A 241 -0.75 -4.21 11.66
N LEU A 242 -0.36 -5.43 11.32
CA LEU A 242 0.34 -5.75 10.08
C LEU A 242 -0.71 -5.91 8.99
N ASN A 243 -0.50 -5.24 7.86
CA ASN A 243 -1.34 -5.39 6.67
C ASN A 243 -0.55 -6.13 5.59
N GLU A 244 -1.14 -7.16 5.01
CA GLU A 244 -0.57 -7.91 3.90
C GLU A 244 -1.10 -7.34 2.58
N PHE A 245 -0.18 -6.94 1.70
CA PHE A 245 -0.48 -6.40 0.38
C PHE A 245 -0.01 -7.37 -0.71
N SER A 246 -0.95 -8.08 -1.32
CA SER A 246 -0.69 -8.88 -2.52
C SER A 246 -0.51 -7.98 -3.75
N GLN A 247 0.61 -8.13 -4.46
CA GLN A 247 0.90 -7.44 -5.71
C GLN A 247 0.35 -8.29 -6.86
N LEU A 248 -0.81 -7.90 -7.40
CA LEU A 248 -1.51 -8.65 -8.44
C LEU A 248 -0.88 -8.48 -9.83
N TYR A 249 -0.30 -7.30 -10.08
CA TYR A 249 0.30 -6.94 -11.36
C TYR A 249 1.44 -5.95 -11.16
N LEU A 250 2.54 -6.11 -11.89
CA LEU A 250 3.67 -5.19 -11.90
C LEU A 250 4.36 -5.18 -13.27
N GLU A 251 4.40 -4.02 -13.94
CA GLU A 251 5.25 -3.84 -15.13
C GLU A 251 6.74 -3.86 -14.74
N ASP A 252 7.57 -4.52 -15.56
CA ASP A 252 8.97 -4.84 -15.25
C ASP A 252 10.00 -3.96 -15.97
N SER A 253 9.55 -2.92 -16.69
CA SER A 253 10.42 -2.06 -17.48
C SER A 253 11.31 -1.13 -16.62
N GLY A 254 10.84 -0.79 -15.42
CA GLY A 254 11.48 0.15 -14.50
C GLY A 254 11.34 1.62 -14.91
N GLN A 255 10.53 1.93 -15.93
CA GLN A 255 10.42 3.27 -16.53
C GLN A 255 9.19 4.04 -16.04
N PRO A 256 9.24 5.39 -15.99
CA PRO A 256 8.05 6.19 -15.73
C PRO A 256 6.90 5.80 -16.65
N GLY A 257 5.72 5.59 -16.06
CA GLY A 257 4.57 5.04 -16.76
C GLY A 257 4.24 3.61 -16.38
N ASP A 258 5.17 2.85 -15.78
CA ASP A 258 4.90 1.50 -15.29
C ASP A 258 3.69 1.46 -14.36
N ILE A 259 2.82 0.46 -14.50
CA ILE A 259 1.65 0.23 -13.65
C ILE A 259 1.93 -0.86 -12.63
N ARG A 260 1.37 -0.70 -11.44
CA ARG A 260 1.21 -1.80 -10.49
C ARG A 260 -0.20 -1.83 -9.91
N VAL A 261 -0.65 -3.02 -9.56
CA VAL A 261 -1.91 -3.26 -8.87
C VAL A 261 -1.63 -4.03 -7.58
N SER A 262 -2.15 -3.53 -6.46
CA SER A 262 -1.99 -4.15 -5.15
C SER A 262 -3.31 -4.27 -4.41
N LYS A 263 -3.50 -5.36 -3.67
CA LYS A 263 -4.70 -5.64 -2.85
C LYS A 263 -4.33 -5.96 -1.40
N VAL A 264 -5.08 -5.43 -0.45
CA VAL A 264 -4.97 -5.83 0.96
C VAL A 264 -5.67 -7.17 1.19
N THR A 265 -4.92 -8.19 1.59
CA THR A 265 -5.43 -9.57 1.78
C THR A 265 -5.55 -9.98 3.24
N ALA A 266 -4.85 -9.30 4.15
CA ALA A 266 -4.93 -9.52 5.59
C ALA A 266 -4.57 -8.24 6.36
N GLY A 267 -5.01 -8.15 7.62
CA GLY A 267 -4.70 -7.04 8.53
C GLY A 267 -5.94 -6.34 9.06
N ASP A 268 -5.94 -5.01 8.98
CA ASP A 268 -7.02 -4.16 9.48
C ASP A 268 -8.32 -4.43 8.70
N PRO A 269 -9.42 -4.85 9.38
CA PRO A 269 -10.71 -5.09 8.73
C PRO A 269 -11.24 -3.89 7.95
N VAL A 270 -10.83 -2.69 8.33
CA VAL A 270 -11.23 -1.43 7.69
C VAL A 270 -10.68 -1.28 6.27
N VAL A 271 -9.49 -1.83 6.02
CA VAL A 271 -8.82 -1.72 4.72
C VAL A 271 -8.72 -3.05 3.98
N LEU A 272 -9.23 -4.13 4.58
CA LEU A 272 -9.32 -5.44 3.93
C LEU A 272 -10.05 -5.32 2.58
N ASP A 273 -9.56 -6.05 1.57
CA ASP A 273 -10.06 -6.01 0.19
C ASP A 273 -9.93 -4.63 -0.49
N SER A 274 -9.15 -3.71 0.07
CA SER A 274 -8.79 -2.48 -0.64
C SER A 274 -7.85 -2.78 -1.80
N GLU A 275 -8.17 -2.28 -2.99
CA GLU A 275 -7.34 -2.39 -4.17
C GLU A 275 -6.82 -1.01 -4.61
N PHE A 276 -5.59 -0.99 -5.11
CA PHE A 276 -4.91 0.23 -5.50
C PHE A 276 -4.20 0.06 -6.83
N VAL A 277 -4.40 1.01 -7.74
CA VAL A 277 -3.68 1.10 -9.00
C VAL A 277 -2.73 2.29 -8.91
N HIS A 278 -1.45 2.03 -9.11
CA HIS A 278 -0.42 3.06 -9.12
C HIS A 278 0.31 3.12 -10.46
N ILE A 279 0.88 4.29 -10.75
CA ILE A 279 1.77 4.50 -11.88
C ILE A 279 3.13 5.03 -11.41
N ARG A 280 4.22 4.50 -11.95
CA ARG A 280 5.58 4.97 -11.67
C ARG A 280 5.77 6.38 -12.23
N VAL A 281 6.44 7.25 -11.46
CA VAL A 281 6.74 8.65 -11.82
C VAL A 281 8.20 9.02 -11.57
#